data_AF-A0A929BNJ1-F1
#
_entry.id   AF-A0A929BNJ1-F1
#
_cell.length_a   1.000
_cell.length_b   1.000
_cell.length_c   1.000
_cell.angle_alpha   90.00
_cell.angle_beta   90.00
_cell.angle_gamma   90.00
#
_symmetry.space_group_name_H-M   'P 1'
#
loop_
_entity.id
_entity.type
_entity.pdbx_description
1 polymer ?
#
loop_
_entity_poly.entity_id
_entity_poly.type
_entity_poly.pdbx_seq_one_letter_code
_entity_poly.pdbx_strand_id
1 'polypeptide(L)'
;MSEQTAIFVTYEDFAPVVRAVFDDLDMQQLAIFRRLSGAQRIQQAFDLCDWAHSLIIASIRSRYPHISEGELAERLRRRVSGSHMP
;
A
#
# COMPACT_ATOMS: atom_id res chain seq x y z
N MET A 1 -35.47 10.97 38.55
CA MET A 1 -35.29 10.67 37.11
C MET A 1 -33.88 11.14 36.77
N SER A 2 -32.92 10.23 36.66
CA SER A 2 -31.54 10.59 36.31
C SER A 2 -31.45 10.80 34.81
N GLU A 3 -31.07 12.01 34.39
CA GLU A 3 -30.74 12.32 33.00
C GLU A 3 -29.49 11.54 32.61
N GLN A 4 -29.64 10.57 31.70
CA GLN A 4 -28.52 9.96 31.00
C GLN A 4 -28.01 10.97 29.99
N THR A 5 -26.92 11.65 30.33
CA THR A 5 -26.15 12.47 29.39
C THR A 5 -25.54 11.52 28.36
N ALA A 6 -26.09 11.48 27.15
CA ALA A 6 -25.45 10.84 26.02
C ALA A 6 -24.16 11.60 25.70
N ILE A 7 -23.01 11.00 25.97
CA ILE A 7 -21.71 11.53 25.56
C ILE A 7 -21.61 11.35 24.05
N PHE A 8 -21.81 12.43 23.30
CA PHE A 8 -21.51 12.47 21.88
C PHE A 8 -19.99 12.55 21.71
N VAL A 9 -19.35 11.40 21.50
CA VAL A 9 -17.93 11.32 21.16
C VAL A 9 -17.77 11.68 19.69
N THR A 10 -16.94 12.68 19.41
CA THR A 10 -16.67 13.21 18.08
C THR A 10 -15.43 12.55 17.47
N TYR A 11 -15.23 12.69 16.15
CA TYR A 11 -14.02 12.21 15.47
C TYR A 11 -12.72 12.79 16.07
N GLU A 12 -12.78 14.04 16.55
CA GLU A 12 -11.64 14.73 17.16
C GLU A 12 -11.18 14.07 18.46
N ASP A 13 -12.10 13.42 19.18
CA ASP A 13 -11.79 12.70 20.43
C ASP A 13 -11.03 11.39 20.18
N PHE A 14 -11.19 10.79 19.00
CA PHE A 14 -10.51 9.55 18.62
C PHE A 14 -9.21 9.76 17.86
N ALA A 15 -9.01 10.91 17.23
CA ALA A 15 -7.81 11.17 16.42
C ALA A 15 -6.48 10.94 17.17
N PRO A 16 -6.34 11.33 18.47
CA PRO A 16 -5.12 11.04 19.23
C PRO A 16 -4.91 9.55 19.49
N VAL A 17 -5.99 8.81 19.78
CA VAL A 17 -5.95 7.36 20.02
C VAL A 17 -5.56 6.62 18.74
N VAL A 18 -6.19 6.99 17.62
CA VAL A 18 -5.88 6.41 16.31
C VAL A 18 -4.41 6.66 15.96
N ARG A 19 -3.91 7.88 16.17
CA ARG A 19 -2.50 8.20 15.93
C ARG A 19 -1.57 7.33 16.77
N ALA A 20 -1.81 7.22 18.07
CA ALA A 20 -0.98 6.41 18.96
C ALA A 20 -0.94 4.93 18.53
N VAL A 21 -2.07 4.37 18.07
CA VAL A 21 -2.11 3.00 17.55
C VAL A 21 -1.26 2.83 16.29
N PHE A 22 -1.30 3.80 15.37
CA PHE A 22 -0.47 3.76 14.16
C PHE A 22 1.02 3.94 14.50
N ASP A 23 1.37 4.84 15.41
CA ASP A 23 2.75 5.03 15.87
C ASP A 23 3.32 3.73 16.48
N ASP A 24 2.53 3.02 17.29
CA ASP A 24 2.91 1.73 17.86
C ASP A 24 3.10 0.66 16.77
N LEU A 25 2.22 0.62 15.76
CA LEU A 25 2.34 -0.29 14.61
C LEU A 25 3.64 -0.03 13.84
N ASP A 26 3.96 1.23 13.56
CA ASP A 26 5.17 1.63 12.85
C ASP A 26 6.42 1.19 13.62
N MET A 27 6.42 1.35 14.94
CA MET A 27 7.51 0.90 15.80
C MET A 27 7.68 -0.63 15.78
N GLN A 28 6.57 -1.38 15.75
CA GLN A 28 6.62 -2.84 15.62
C GLN A 28 7.15 -3.28 14.25
N GLN A 29 6.73 -2.60 13.18
CA GLN A 29 7.24 -2.86 11.83
C GLN A 29 8.75 -2.59 11.75
N LEU A 30 9.22 -1.48 12.32
CA LEU A 30 10.65 -1.18 12.41
C LEU A 30 11.42 -2.26 13.18
N ALA A 31 10.86 -2.78 14.28
CA ALA A 31 11.48 -3.86 15.02
C ALA A 31 11.61 -5.15 14.21
N ILE A 32 10.61 -5.48 13.37
CA ILE A 32 10.66 -6.61 12.44
C ILE A 32 11.70 -6.38 11.36
N PHE A 33 11.70 -5.21 10.71
CA PHE A 33 12.67 -4.86 9.67
C PHE A 33 14.12 -4.92 10.17
N ARG A 34 14.37 -4.54 11.43
CA ARG A 34 15.70 -4.63 12.05
C ARG A 34 16.19 -6.06 12.25
N ARG A 35 15.30 -7.06 12.32
CA ARG A 35 15.66 -8.48 12.46
C ARG A 35 16.05 -9.14 11.14
N LEU A 36 15.77 -8.47 10.02
CA LEU A 36 16.08 -9.01 8.69
C LEU A 36 17.53 -8.76 8.32
N SER A 37 18.16 -9.78 7.74
CA SER A 37 19.47 -9.63 7.10
C SER A 37 19.36 -8.68 5.89
N GLY A 38 20.52 -8.19 5.41
CA GLY A 38 20.55 -7.40 4.18
C GLY A 38 19.93 -8.13 2.98
N ALA A 39 20.22 -9.43 2.84
CA ALA A 39 19.67 -10.25 1.77
C ALA A 39 18.14 -10.40 1.87
N GLN A 40 17.60 -10.59 3.08
CA GLN A 40 16.15 -10.69 3.30
C GLN A 40 15.43 -9.38 2.97
N ARG A 41 16.04 -8.23 3.29
CA ARG A 41 15.47 -6.92 2.92
C ARG A 41 15.43 -6.72 1.41
N ILE A 42 16.48 -7.12 0.70
CA ILE A 42 16.52 -7.09 -0.77
C ILE A 42 15.45 -8.03 -1.36
N GLN A 43 15.31 -9.23 -0.81
CA GLN A 43 14.27 -10.18 -1.25
C GLN A 43 12.87 -9.58 -1.11
N GLN A 44 12.55 -9.00 0.05
CA GLN A 44 11.26 -8.34 0.25
C GLN A 44 11.02 -7.19 -0.73
N ALA A 45 12.05 -6.42 -1.09
CA ALA A 45 11.93 -5.36 -2.08
C ALA A 45 11.59 -5.94 -3.47
N PHE A 46 12.23 -7.04 -3.87
CA PHE A 46 11.88 -7.72 -5.13
C PHE A 46 10.47 -8.32 -5.10
N ASP A 47 10.07 -8.97 -4.01
CA ASP A 47 8.72 -9.52 -3.85
C ASP A 47 7.66 -8.42 -3.99
N LEU A 48 7.93 -7.23 -3.45
CA LEU A 48 7.05 -6.07 -3.57
C LEU A 48 6.97 -5.55 -5.02
N CYS A 49 8.10 -5.50 -5.72
CA CYS A 49 8.13 -5.15 -7.15
C CYS A 49 7.33 -6.13 -8.00
N ASP A 50 7.46 -7.43 -7.76
CA ASP A 50 6.74 -8.48 -8.49
C ASP A 50 5.23 -8.41 -8.22
N TRP A 51 4.85 -8.13 -6.98
CA TRP A 51 3.45 -7.89 -6.61
C TRP A 51 2.89 -6.65 -7.31
N ALA A 52 3.58 -5.52 -7.26
CA ALA A 52 3.16 -4.28 -7.92
C ALA A 52 3.01 -4.47 -9.44
N HIS A 53 3.97 -5.17 -10.04
CA HIS A 53 3.94 -5.54 -11.46
C HIS A 53 2.70 -6.37 -11.81
N SER A 54 2.39 -7.38 -10.99
CA SER A 54 1.21 -8.24 -11.15
C SER A 54 -0.10 -7.45 -11.05
N LEU A 55 -0.19 -6.50 -10.11
CA LEU A 55 -1.35 -5.62 -9.99
C LEU A 55 -1.55 -4.74 -11.22
N ILE A 56 -0.47 -4.20 -11.79
CA ILE A 56 -0.55 -3.38 -13.01
C ILE A 56 -1.04 -4.22 -14.17
N ILE A 57 -0.52 -5.44 -14.35
CA ILE A 57 -0.98 -6.37 -15.40
C ILE A 57 -2.46 -6.69 -15.23
N ALA A 58 -2.90 -7.05 -14.02
CA ALA A 58 -4.30 -7.35 -13.73
C ALA A 58 -5.21 -6.15 -14.04
N SER A 59 -4.78 -4.94 -13.65
CA SER A 59 -5.48 -3.69 -13.94
C SER A 59 -5.59 -3.42 -15.45
N ILE A 60 -4.51 -3.63 -16.21
CA ILE A 60 -4.53 -3.45 -17.68
C ILE A 60 -5.48 -4.46 -18.31
N ARG A 61 -5.36 -5.75 -17.98
CA ARG A 61 -6.20 -6.82 -18.55
C ARG A 61 -7.67 -6.67 -18.18
N SER A 62 -7.98 -6.17 -16.99
CA SER A 62 -9.36 -5.84 -16.60
C SER A 62 -9.97 -4.78 -17.53
N ARG A 63 -9.19 -3.82 -18.02
CA ARG A 63 -9.64 -2.77 -18.93
C ARG A 63 -9.56 -3.18 -20.41
N TYR A 64 -8.64 -4.06 -20.77
CA TYR A 64 -8.42 -4.53 -22.13
C TYR A 64 -8.23 -6.07 -22.16
N PRO A 65 -9.32 -6.86 -22.11
CA PRO A 65 -9.24 -8.32 -21.87
C PRO A 65 -8.58 -9.14 -22.98
N HIS A 66 -8.52 -8.62 -24.21
CA HIS A 66 -8.08 -9.38 -25.40
C HIS A 66 -6.84 -8.79 -26.07
N ILE A 67 -6.08 -7.95 -25.37
CA ILE A 67 -4.84 -7.41 -25.92
C ILE A 67 -3.80 -8.51 -26.06
N SER A 68 -2.96 -8.39 -27.08
CA SER A 68 -1.80 -9.26 -27.23
C SER A 68 -0.78 -9.01 -26.12
N GLU A 69 0.10 -9.97 -25.88
CA GLU A 69 1.21 -9.81 -24.93
C GLU A 69 2.15 -8.65 -25.30
N GLY A 70 2.33 -8.39 -26.60
CA GLY A 70 3.12 -7.23 -27.06
C GLY A 70 2.48 -5.90 -26.68
N GLU A 71 1.16 -5.78 -26.83
CA GLU A 71 0.40 -4.59 -26.42
C GLU A 71 0.35 -4.43 -24.89
N LEU A 72 0.27 -5.54 -24.15
CA LEU A 72 0.39 -5.54 -22.68
C LEU A 72 1.75 -5.00 -22.23
N ALA A 73 2.84 -5.50 -22.82
CA ALA A 73 4.20 -5.07 -22.50
C ALA A 73 4.42 -3.57 -22.77
N GLU A 74 3.88 -3.05 -23.87
CA GLU A 74 3.93 -1.63 -24.19
C GLU A 74 3.20 -0.77 -23.16
N ARG A 75 1.97 -1.16 -22.80
CA ARG A 75 1.16 -0.45 -21.79
C ARG A 75 1.77 -0.49 -20.41
N LEU A 76 2.33 -1.64 -20.04
CA LEU A 76 3.06 -1.83 -18.80
C LEU A 76 4.28 -0.91 -18.73
N ARG A 77 5.08 -0.85 -19.81
CA ARG A 77 6.24 0.05 -19.90
C ARG A 77 5.81 1.51 -19.68
N ARG A 78 4.75 1.98 -20.36
CA ARG A 78 4.25 3.34 -20.17
C ARG A 78 3.83 3.65 -18.73
N ARG A 79 3.25 2.68 -18.01
CA ARG A 79 2.85 2.86 -16.60
C ARG A 79 4.04 2.87 -15.65
N VAL A 80 5.00 1.97 -15.83
CA VAL A 80 6.15 1.80 -14.92
C VAL A 80 7.21 2.88 -15.15
N SER A 81 7.43 3.28 -16.40
CA SER A 81 8.44 4.30 -16.74
C SER A 81 8.08 5.70 -16.24
N GLY A 82 6.85 5.93 -15.78
CA GLY A 82 6.33 7.25 -15.42
C GLY A 82 6.34 8.17 -16.64
N SER A 83 5.19 8.46 -17.23
CA SER A 83 5.09 9.59 -18.17
C SER A 83 5.24 10.92 -17.40
N HIS A 84 6.47 11.24 -17.03
CA HIS A 84 6.96 12.59 -16.82
C HIS A 84 8.30 12.71 -17.54
N MET A 85 8.21 12.76 -18.88
CA MET A 85 9.22 13.42 -19.70
C MET A 85 8.70 14.86 -19.87
N PRO A 86 9.45 15.91 -19.51
CA PRO A 86 9.07 17.27 -19.87
C PRO A 86 8.97 17.45 -21.39
#